data_AF-A0A382W3F7-F1
#
_entry.id   AF-A0A382W3F7-F1
#
_cell.length_a   1.000
_cell.length_b   1.000
_cell.length_c   1.000
_cell.angle_alpha   90.00
_cell.angle_beta   90.00
_cell.angle_gamma   90.00
#
_symmetry.space_group_name_H-M   'P 1'
#
loop_
_entity.id
_entity.type
_entity.pdbx_description
1 polymer ?
#
loop_
_entity_poly.entity_id
_entity_poly.type
_entity_poly.pdbx_seq_one_letter_code
_entity_poly.pdbx_strand_id
1 'polypeptide(L)'
;MMEALKKRGLEMTIMASGINNADDRLNIQQLQVAAKLGVKRYRMGYYKYNLKKPIIDQIDNLRPVLKNLVALNKELGLQAIYQNHSGSNYVGAPLWDLHELFKAHDPNHLAVGFDMSHATAEGTRAWPLHANLLRPRIGALYVKSFRWKDNKRDNCGLAEGIVDKKYPGQLIKSGYNGPINLHVEYLKPFTRENVPNQIVAIKKDILTLKEWLNWS
;
A
#
# COMPACT_ATOMS: atom_id res chain seq x y z
N MET A 1 4.89 -2.00 -21.53
CA MET A 1 3.81 -2.26 -20.55
C MET A 1 2.64 -1.27 -20.70
N MET A 2 2.85 0.03 -20.53
CA MET A 2 1.76 1.04 -20.62
C MET A 2 0.95 0.95 -21.92
N GLU A 3 1.61 0.83 -23.07
CA GLU A 3 0.93 0.63 -24.35
C GLU A 3 0.10 -0.66 -24.41
N ALA A 4 0.59 -1.74 -23.80
CA ALA A 4 -0.10 -3.03 -23.78
C ALA A 4 -1.36 -2.97 -22.91
N LEU A 5 -1.31 -2.25 -21.78
CA LEU A 5 -2.48 -1.97 -20.95
C LEU A 5 -3.50 -1.14 -21.72
N LYS A 6 -3.06 -0.03 -22.34
CA LYS A 6 -3.93 0.84 -23.15
C LYS A 6 -4.62 0.08 -24.29
N LYS A 7 -3.88 -0.77 -25.02
CA LYS A 7 -4.44 -1.61 -26.09
C LYS A 7 -5.52 -2.59 -25.60
N ARG A 8 -5.57 -2.88 -24.30
CA ARG A 8 -6.57 -3.75 -23.67
C ARG A 8 -7.62 -2.98 -22.86
N GLY A 9 -7.67 -1.65 -22.96
CA GLY A 9 -8.58 -0.83 -22.17
C GLY A 9 -8.30 -0.86 -20.66
N LEU A 10 -7.06 -1.16 -20.26
CA LEU A 10 -6.63 -1.23 -18.87
C LEU A 10 -5.80 0.00 -18.49
N GLU A 11 -5.90 0.39 -17.22
CA GLU A 11 -5.14 1.49 -16.62
C GLU A 11 -4.04 0.94 -15.68
N MET A 12 -2.88 1.61 -15.66
CA MET A 12 -1.89 1.42 -14.59
C MET A 12 -2.28 2.27 -13.38
N THR A 13 -2.93 1.66 -12.39
CA THR A 13 -3.42 2.39 -11.21
C THR A 13 -2.29 2.78 -10.25
N ILE A 14 -1.34 1.86 -9.99
CA ILE A 14 -0.17 2.09 -9.12
C ILE A 14 1.03 1.31 -9.68
N MET A 15 2.14 2.01 -9.94
CA MET A 15 3.42 1.39 -10.26
C MET A 15 4.16 0.95 -8.99
N ALA A 16 4.57 -0.31 -8.86
CA ALA A 16 5.42 -0.73 -7.75
C ALA A 16 6.88 -0.31 -7.97
N SER A 17 7.53 0.25 -6.93
CA SER A 17 8.94 0.68 -7.01
C SER A 17 9.70 0.44 -5.71
N GLY A 18 11.03 0.65 -5.74
CA GLY A 18 11.89 0.73 -4.55
C GLY A 18 12.17 2.18 -4.10
N ILE A 19 11.51 3.17 -4.68
CA ILE A 19 11.84 4.59 -4.52
C ILE A 19 11.35 5.08 -3.16
N ASN A 20 12.26 5.64 -2.35
CA ASN A 20 11.95 6.18 -1.04
C ASN A 20 12.66 7.53 -0.77
N ASN A 21 13.24 8.17 -1.78
CA ASN A 21 13.91 9.45 -1.63
C ASN A 21 13.95 10.19 -2.97
N ALA A 22 14.40 11.45 -2.93
CA ALA A 22 14.62 12.30 -4.09
C ALA A 22 16.04 12.88 -4.14
N ASP A 23 17.01 12.23 -3.49
CA ASP A 23 18.45 12.55 -3.56
C ASP A 23 19.23 11.56 -4.44
N ASP A 24 18.72 10.34 -4.62
CA ASP A 24 19.24 9.38 -5.59
C ASP A 24 18.84 9.76 -7.03
N ARG A 25 19.86 9.94 -7.89
CA ARG A 25 19.69 10.27 -9.31
C ARG A 25 18.88 9.23 -10.08
N LEU A 26 19.01 7.94 -9.74
CA LEU A 26 18.25 6.87 -10.36
C LEU A 26 16.77 6.97 -9.98
N ASN A 27 16.45 7.25 -8.71
CA ASN A 27 15.08 7.45 -8.26
C ASN A 27 14.41 8.62 -9.00
N ILE A 28 15.10 9.76 -9.10
CA ILE A 28 14.60 10.93 -9.84
C ILE A 28 14.34 10.57 -11.32
N GLN A 29 15.30 9.92 -11.97
CA GLN A 29 15.17 9.53 -13.38
C GLN A 29 14.01 8.56 -13.59
N GLN A 30 13.83 7.59 -12.69
CA GLN A 30 12.71 6.64 -12.76
C GLN A 30 11.36 7.35 -12.62
N LEU A 31 11.21 8.30 -11.69
CA LEU A 31 9.98 9.08 -11.55
C LEU A 31 9.70 9.96 -12.76
N GLN A 32 10.72 10.61 -13.32
CA GLN A 32 10.58 11.41 -14.55
C GLN A 32 10.10 10.55 -15.73
N VAL A 33 10.68 9.36 -15.91
CA VAL A 33 10.24 8.41 -16.95
C VAL A 33 8.82 7.92 -16.68
N ALA A 34 8.49 7.57 -15.43
CA ALA A 34 7.15 7.13 -15.05
C ALA A 34 6.09 8.22 -15.35
N ALA A 35 6.37 9.47 -14.99
CA ALA A 35 5.49 10.61 -15.29
C ALA A 35 5.30 10.81 -16.80
N LYS A 36 6.38 10.77 -17.59
CA LYS A 36 6.33 10.85 -19.07
C LYS A 36 5.51 9.73 -19.69
N LEU A 37 5.54 8.53 -19.10
CA LEU A 37 4.75 7.38 -19.54
C LEU A 37 3.29 7.41 -19.03
N GLY A 38 2.89 8.46 -18.30
CA GLY A 38 1.53 8.67 -17.84
C GLY A 38 1.18 7.99 -16.51
N VAL A 39 2.16 7.47 -15.77
CA VAL A 39 1.92 6.95 -14.41
C VAL A 39 1.42 8.08 -13.52
N LYS A 40 0.42 7.79 -12.68
CA LYS A 40 -0.16 8.75 -11.72
C LYS A 40 0.24 8.48 -10.29
N ARG A 41 0.41 7.20 -9.94
CA ARG A 41 0.75 6.76 -8.58
C ARG A 41 1.88 5.75 -8.61
N TYR A 42 2.72 5.77 -7.60
CA TYR A 42 3.71 4.73 -7.39
C TYR A 42 3.76 4.30 -5.92
N ARG A 43 3.96 3.00 -5.69
CA ARG A 43 4.23 2.47 -4.35
C ARG A 43 5.71 2.68 -4.03
N MET A 44 5.98 3.29 -2.89
CA MET A 44 7.33 3.57 -2.41
C MET A 44 8.09 2.30 -1.98
N GLY A 45 9.40 2.43 -1.89
CA GLY A 45 10.23 1.61 -1.01
C GLY A 45 9.97 1.92 0.47
N TYR A 46 10.35 1.01 1.36
CA TYR A 46 10.10 1.15 2.79
C TYR A 46 11.27 1.82 3.52
N TYR A 47 10.95 2.48 4.62
CA TYR A 47 11.94 2.82 5.64
C TYR A 47 11.90 1.78 6.77
N LYS A 48 13.05 1.58 7.41
CA LYS A 48 13.18 0.72 8.58
C LYS A 48 13.90 1.44 9.70
N TYR A 49 13.43 1.25 10.92
CA TYR A 49 14.12 1.70 12.11
C TYR A 49 15.39 0.87 12.34
N ASN A 50 16.46 1.56 12.71
CA ASN A 50 17.60 0.99 13.39
C ASN A 50 17.30 1.03 14.90
N LEU A 51 17.04 -0.14 15.49
CA LEU A 51 16.70 -0.26 16.92
C LEU A 51 17.88 0.03 17.87
N LYS A 52 19.07 0.33 17.33
CA LYS A 52 20.23 0.82 18.10
C LYS A 52 20.25 2.36 18.25
N LYS A 53 19.27 3.07 17.68
CA LYS A 53 19.16 4.52 17.70
C LYS A 53 17.79 4.95 18.25
N PRO A 54 17.65 6.16 18.83
CA PRO A 54 16.35 6.68 19.24
C PRO A 54 15.35 6.71 18.08
N ILE A 55 14.10 6.35 18.35
CA ILE A 55 13.05 6.29 17.31
C ILE A 55 12.68 7.70 16.82
N ILE A 56 12.56 8.66 17.74
CA ILE A 56 12.14 10.04 17.41
C ILE A 56 13.16 10.73 16.51
N ASP A 57 14.46 10.63 16.81
CA ASP A 57 15.51 11.17 15.95
C ASP A 57 15.43 10.61 14.53
N GLN A 58 15.09 9.33 14.37
CA GLN A 58 14.92 8.71 13.06
C GLN A 58 13.69 9.23 12.32
N ILE A 59 12.57 9.45 13.03
CA ILE A 59 11.38 10.12 12.48
C ILE A 59 11.75 11.53 11.99
N ASP A 60 12.48 12.30 12.79
CA ASP A 60 12.86 13.66 12.43
C ASP A 60 13.81 13.70 11.23
N ASN A 61 14.71 12.72 11.10
CA ASN A 61 15.57 12.56 9.93
C ASN A 61 14.80 12.16 8.66
N LEU A 62 13.64 11.52 8.76
CA LEU A 62 12.79 11.19 7.61
C LEU A 62 11.99 12.38 7.08
N ARG A 63 11.70 13.38 7.92
CA ARG A 63 10.93 14.58 7.53
C ARG A 63 11.55 15.32 6.33
N PRO A 64 12.85 15.68 6.30
CA PRO A 64 13.43 16.34 5.14
C PRO A 64 13.45 15.45 3.89
N VAL A 65 13.66 14.13 4.05
CA VAL A 65 13.63 13.18 2.93
C VAL A 65 12.26 13.17 2.25
N LEU A 66 11.19 13.05 3.06
CA LEU A 66 9.81 13.10 2.56
C LEU A 66 9.45 14.46 1.98
N LYS A 67 9.90 15.56 2.58
CA LYS A 67 9.68 16.91 2.05
C LYS A 67 10.23 17.07 0.63
N ASN A 68 11.46 16.60 0.39
CA ASN A 68 12.08 16.65 -0.93
C ASN A 68 11.35 15.75 -1.93
N LEU A 69 10.97 14.54 -1.51
CA LEU A 69 10.22 13.62 -2.37
C LEU A 69 8.84 14.16 -2.75
N VAL A 70 8.13 14.78 -1.79
CA VAL A 70 6.84 15.44 -2.04
C VAL A 70 6.99 16.61 -3.02
N ALA A 71 8.06 17.40 -2.91
CA ALA A 71 8.33 18.49 -3.85
C ALA A 71 8.52 17.96 -5.29
N LEU A 72 9.31 16.90 -5.46
CA LEU A 72 9.49 16.25 -6.76
C LEU A 72 8.18 15.65 -7.29
N ASN A 73 7.39 15.01 -6.43
CA ASN A 73 6.09 14.46 -6.82
C ASN A 73 5.12 15.55 -7.28
N LYS A 74 5.14 16.72 -6.64
CA LYS A 74 4.35 17.88 -7.05
C LYS A 74 4.76 18.38 -8.43
N GLU A 75 6.06 18.51 -8.68
CA GLU A 75 6.60 18.92 -9.98
C GLU A 75 6.20 17.95 -11.10
N LEU A 76 6.26 16.65 -10.83
CA LEU A 76 5.98 15.60 -11.82
C LEU A 76 4.48 15.22 -11.93
N GLY A 77 3.61 15.78 -11.09
CA GLY A 77 2.19 15.40 -11.04
C GLY A 77 1.96 13.95 -10.60
N LEU A 78 2.80 13.44 -9.69
CA LEU A 78 2.75 12.09 -9.15
C LEU A 78 2.22 12.07 -7.70
N GLN A 79 1.68 10.93 -7.31
CA GLN A 79 1.36 10.60 -5.92
C GLN A 79 2.21 9.42 -5.45
N ALA A 80 3.00 9.64 -4.40
CA ALA A 80 3.64 8.54 -3.68
C ALA A 80 2.63 7.82 -2.79
N ILE A 81 2.63 6.49 -2.83
CA ILE A 81 1.84 5.61 -1.97
C ILE A 81 2.78 4.83 -1.06
N TYR A 82 2.79 5.14 0.23
CA TYR A 82 3.52 4.37 1.23
C TYR A 82 2.63 3.28 1.82
N GLN A 83 2.89 2.03 1.48
CA GLN A 83 2.15 0.90 2.02
C GLN A 83 2.57 0.66 3.48
N ASN A 84 1.62 0.64 4.42
CA ASN A 84 1.94 0.18 5.78
C ASN A 84 2.29 -1.30 5.77
N HIS A 85 3.22 -1.72 6.63
CA HIS A 85 3.73 -3.09 6.62
C HIS A 85 3.85 -3.63 8.05
N SER A 86 3.74 -4.94 8.21
CA SER A 86 3.95 -5.64 9.49
C SER A 86 5.42 -5.98 9.72
N GLY A 87 5.89 -5.95 10.97
CA GLY A 87 7.23 -6.36 11.38
C GLY A 87 7.85 -5.43 12.43
N SER A 88 8.88 -5.93 13.11
CA SER A 88 9.46 -5.29 14.31
C SER A 88 10.23 -3.99 14.08
N ASN A 89 10.48 -3.60 12.82
CA ASN A 89 11.23 -2.39 12.53
C ASN A 89 10.77 -1.63 11.28
N TYR A 90 9.58 -1.88 10.76
CA TYR A 90 9.05 -1.07 9.66
C TYR A 90 8.55 0.27 10.19
N VAL A 91 8.92 1.36 9.51
CA VAL A 91 8.18 2.62 9.63
C VAL A 91 6.82 2.38 8.99
N GLY A 92 5.75 2.61 9.75
CA GLY A 92 4.38 2.31 9.36
C GLY A 92 3.83 0.95 9.79
N ALA A 93 4.55 0.18 10.61
CA ALA A 93 3.92 -0.92 11.35
C ALA A 93 2.90 -0.42 12.40
N PRO A 94 3.23 0.55 13.27
CA PRO A 94 2.29 0.99 14.30
C PRO A 94 1.32 2.10 13.83
N LEU A 95 1.43 2.52 12.56
CA LEU A 95 0.57 3.49 11.84
C LEU A 95 0.56 4.94 12.37
N TRP A 96 0.79 5.18 13.66
CA TRP A 96 0.90 6.54 14.22
C TRP A 96 2.12 7.27 13.68
N ASP A 97 3.20 6.56 13.36
CA ASP A 97 4.41 7.14 12.79
C ASP A 97 4.17 7.64 11.36
N LEU A 98 3.36 6.94 10.57
CA LEU A 98 2.89 7.45 9.28
C LEU A 98 2.03 8.70 9.45
N HIS A 99 1.14 8.74 10.44
CA HIS A 99 0.37 9.96 10.73
C HIS A 99 1.31 11.13 11.02
N GLU A 100 2.29 10.93 11.91
CA GLU A 100 3.25 11.97 12.32
C GLU A 100 4.12 12.48 11.18
N LEU A 101 4.55 11.60 10.29
CA LEU A 101 5.34 11.96 9.11
C LEU A 101 4.47 12.64 8.05
N PHE A 102 3.25 12.17 7.82
CA PHE A 102 2.48 12.56 6.64
C PHE A 102 1.56 13.75 6.91
N LYS A 103 1.24 14.06 8.18
CA LYS A 103 0.31 15.14 8.54
C LYS A 103 0.66 16.52 7.98
N ALA A 104 1.94 16.77 7.67
CA ALA A 104 2.43 18.02 7.11
C ALA A 104 2.36 18.09 5.56
N HIS A 105 2.01 17.00 4.88
CA HIS A 105 2.05 16.91 3.42
C HIS A 105 0.63 16.83 2.81
N ASP A 106 0.50 17.31 1.57
CA ASP A 106 -0.73 17.16 0.79
C ASP A 106 -0.91 15.68 0.39
N PRO A 107 -2.05 15.04 0.73
CA PRO A 107 -2.31 13.65 0.35
C PRO A 107 -2.28 13.41 -1.16
N ASN A 108 -2.44 14.42 -2.02
CA ASN A 108 -2.32 14.27 -3.47
C ASN A 108 -0.90 13.93 -3.94
N HIS A 109 0.12 14.20 -3.12
CA HIS A 109 1.53 13.97 -3.47
C HIS A 109 2.22 12.91 -2.59
N LEU A 110 1.65 12.64 -1.41
CA LEU A 110 2.08 11.57 -0.51
C LEU A 110 0.90 11.05 0.31
N ALA A 111 0.55 9.78 0.09
CA ALA A 111 -0.57 9.12 0.72
C ALA A 111 -0.20 7.74 1.27
N VAL A 112 -1.06 7.21 2.13
CA VAL A 112 -0.95 5.87 2.69
C VAL A 112 -1.62 4.87 1.74
N GLY A 113 -0.88 3.80 1.42
CA GLY A 113 -1.45 2.56 0.91
C GLY A 113 -1.90 1.71 2.09
N PHE A 114 -3.18 1.83 2.47
CA PHE A 114 -3.69 1.17 3.66
C PHE A 114 -3.89 -0.32 3.40
N ASP A 115 -2.95 -1.15 3.84
CA ASP A 115 -3.00 -2.60 3.84
C ASP A 115 -3.69 -3.10 5.10
N MET A 116 -4.89 -3.63 4.87
CA MET A 116 -5.76 -4.14 5.93
C MET A 116 -5.15 -5.34 6.64
N SER A 117 -4.40 -6.18 5.94
CA SER A 117 -3.77 -7.36 6.53
C SER A 117 -2.67 -6.96 7.50
N HIS A 118 -1.81 -6.02 7.08
CA HIS A 118 -0.76 -5.50 7.96
C HIS A 118 -1.34 -4.69 9.12
N ALA A 119 -2.35 -3.84 8.87
CA ALA A 119 -3.00 -3.07 9.93
C ALA A 119 -3.67 -3.98 10.98
N THR A 120 -4.35 -5.05 10.55
CA THR A 120 -4.96 -6.03 11.45
C THR A 120 -3.90 -6.84 12.21
N ALA A 121 -2.79 -7.21 11.56
CA ALA A 121 -1.72 -7.95 12.22
C ALA A 121 -1.04 -7.16 13.35
N GLU A 122 -0.74 -5.88 13.12
CA GLU A 122 -0.05 -5.03 14.09
C GLU A 122 -0.99 -4.40 15.12
N GLY A 123 -2.22 -4.06 14.71
CA GLY A 123 -3.19 -3.39 15.57
C GLY A 123 -4.12 -4.33 16.32
N THR A 124 -4.38 -5.53 15.80
CA THR A 124 -5.36 -6.52 16.29
C THR A 124 -6.76 -5.93 16.50
N ARG A 125 -7.02 -5.26 17.62
CA ARG A 125 -8.26 -4.56 17.97
C ARG A 125 -8.19 -3.05 17.71
N ALA A 126 -6.99 -2.50 17.62
CA ALA A 126 -6.73 -1.07 17.43
C ALA A 126 -6.72 -0.64 15.95
N TRP A 127 -6.66 -1.58 15.01
CA TRP A 127 -6.63 -1.24 13.57
C TRP A 127 -7.76 -0.29 13.12
N PRO A 128 -9.01 -0.34 13.64
CA PRO A 128 -10.05 0.61 13.24
C PRO A 128 -9.73 2.05 13.67
N LEU A 129 -9.05 2.24 14.81
CA LEU A 129 -8.61 3.55 15.25
C LEU A 129 -7.56 4.12 14.30
N HIS A 130 -6.60 3.29 13.90
CA HIS A 130 -5.55 3.69 12.96
C HIS A 130 -6.12 3.95 11.56
N ALA A 131 -7.09 3.14 11.12
CA ALA A 131 -7.83 3.36 9.88
C ALA A 131 -8.54 4.72 9.87
N ASN A 132 -9.24 5.06 10.95
CA ASN A 132 -9.91 6.37 11.10
C ASN A 132 -8.91 7.52 11.14
N LEU A 133 -7.79 7.37 11.85
CA LEU A 133 -6.71 8.36 11.92
C LEU A 133 -6.12 8.69 10.54
N LEU A 134 -5.90 7.65 9.73
CA LEU A 134 -5.27 7.78 8.42
C LEU A 134 -6.27 8.03 7.28
N ARG A 135 -7.58 7.89 7.51
CA ARG A 135 -8.64 7.98 6.49
C ARG A 135 -8.49 9.15 5.51
N PRO A 136 -8.22 10.41 5.94
CA PRO A 136 -8.05 11.54 5.02
C PRO A 136 -6.83 11.45 4.08
N ARG A 137 -5.95 10.48 4.33
CA ARG A 137 -4.66 10.28 3.66
C ARG A 137 -4.55 8.93 2.98
N ILE A 138 -5.60 8.13 2.98
CA ILE A 138 -5.62 6.85 2.25
C ILE A 138 -5.71 7.19 0.75
N GLY A 139 -4.63 6.89 0.02
CA GLY A 139 -4.58 7.06 -1.44
C GLY A 139 -4.75 5.76 -2.21
N ALA A 140 -4.63 4.62 -1.52
CA ALA A 140 -4.83 3.28 -2.05
C ALA A 140 -5.29 2.34 -0.92
N LEU A 141 -6.24 1.45 -1.19
CA LEU A 141 -6.63 0.39 -0.27
C LEU A 141 -6.02 -0.93 -0.75
N TYR A 142 -5.25 -1.59 0.11
CA TYR A 142 -4.63 -2.87 -0.16
C TYR A 142 -5.41 -3.95 0.57
N VAL A 143 -5.95 -4.91 -0.19
CA VAL A 143 -6.83 -5.96 0.30
C VAL A 143 -6.15 -7.32 0.14
N LYS A 144 -5.89 -7.97 1.26
CA LYS A 144 -5.44 -9.36 1.38
C LYS A 144 -5.78 -9.86 2.77
N SER A 145 -5.74 -11.17 2.95
CA SER A 145 -6.09 -11.76 4.24
C SER A 145 -5.01 -12.70 4.76
N PHE A 146 -5.16 -13.03 6.03
CA PHE A 146 -4.33 -13.97 6.74
C PHE A 146 -5.14 -14.59 7.88
N ARG A 147 -4.59 -15.65 8.47
CA ARG A 147 -5.06 -16.24 9.73
C ARG A 147 -3.88 -16.42 10.68
N TRP A 148 -4.16 -16.52 11.97
CA TRP A 148 -3.16 -16.88 12.95
C TRP A 148 -3.01 -18.41 12.98
N LYS A 149 -1.77 -18.88 12.86
CA LYS A 149 -1.40 -20.28 13.06
C LYS A 149 -0.15 -20.31 13.94
N ASP A 150 -0.26 -20.88 15.14
CA ASP A 150 0.86 -20.99 16.10
C ASP A 150 1.52 -19.63 16.40
N ASN A 151 0.71 -18.59 16.65
CA ASN A 151 1.15 -17.19 16.83
C ASN A 151 1.95 -16.60 15.65
N LYS A 152 1.85 -17.22 14.47
CA LYS A 152 2.44 -16.73 13.23
C LYS A 152 1.35 -16.37 12.25
N ARG A 153 1.65 -15.35 11.45
CA ARG A 153 0.80 -14.96 10.33
C ARG A 153 0.92 -16.00 9.21
N ASP A 154 -0.20 -16.61 8.86
CA ASP A 154 -0.34 -17.50 7.71
C ASP A 154 -1.19 -16.80 6.64
N ASN A 155 -0.59 -16.42 5.52
CA ASN A 155 -1.30 -15.78 4.43
C ASN A 155 -2.32 -16.77 3.83
N CYS A 156 -3.53 -16.30 3.53
CA CYS A 156 -4.60 -17.14 3.00
C CYS A 156 -5.51 -16.38 2.02
N GLY A 157 -6.43 -17.13 1.38
CA GLY A 157 -7.47 -16.56 0.54
C GLY A 157 -8.35 -15.57 1.29
N LEU A 158 -8.91 -14.62 0.56
CA LEU A 158 -9.61 -13.48 1.17
C LEU A 158 -10.76 -13.92 2.09
N ALA A 159 -11.53 -14.92 1.67
CA ALA A 159 -12.66 -15.47 2.41
C ALA A 159 -12.27 -16.32 3.65
N GLU A 160 -11.00 -16.73 3.75
CA GLU A 160 -10.53 -17.68 4.77
C GLU A 160 -9.80 -17.00 5.94
N GLY A 161 -9.55 -15.70 5.84
CA GLY A 161 -8.77 -14.97 6.84
C GLY A 161 -9.61 -14.01 7.69
N ILE A 162 -8.91 -13.21 8.47
CA ILE A 162 -9.48 -12.46 9.60
C ILE A 162 -9.62 -10.94 9.36
N VAL A 163 -9.29 -10.44 8.16
CA VAL A 163 -9.45 -9.01 7.87
C VAL A 163 -10.93 -8.64 7.77
N ASP A 164 -11.28 -7.43 8.20
CA ASP A 164 -12.68 -7.01 8.27
C ASP A 164 -13.27 -6.82 6.87
N LYS A 165 -14.24 -7.67 6.51
CA LYS A 165 -14.92 -7.63 5.20
C LYS A 165 -15.77 -6.37 4.94
N LYS A 166 -16.17 -5.64 5.98
CA LYS A 166 -17.04 -4.46 5.88
C LYS A 166 -16.23 -3.19 5.60
N TYR A 167 -14.98 -3.14 6.04
CA TYR A 167 -14.15 -1.94 5.94
C TYR A 167 -14.00 -1.38 4.51
N PRO A 168 -13.77 -2.18 3.45
CA PRO A 168 -13.68 -1.66 2.08
C PRO A 168 -14.92 -0.86 1.69
N GLY A 169 -16.12 -1.39 1.98
CA GLY A 169 -17.37 -0.71 1.72
C GLY A 169 -17.58 0.54 2.59
N GLN A 170 -17.14 0.52 3.86
CA GLN A 170 -17.18 1.70 4.74
C GLN A 170 -16.26 2.81 4.23
N LEU A 171 -15.06 2.47 3.76
CA LEU A 171 -14.11 3.42 3.22
C LEU A 171 -14.67 4.10 1.96
N ILE A 172 -15.22 3.34 1.01
CA ILE A 172 -15.87 3.90 -0.19
C ILE A 172 -17.02 4.84 0.19
N LYS A 173 -17.89 4.43 1.13
CA LYS A 173 -19.00 5.26 1.62
C LYS A 173 -18.54 6.55 2.29
N SER A 174 -17.28 6.63 2.73
CA SER A 174 -16.70 7.86 3.29
C SER A 174 -16.22 8.87 2.24
N GLY A 175 -16.41 8.58 0.94
CA GLY A 175 -15.97 9.43 -0.17
C GLY A 175 -14.63 9.05 -0.76
N TYR A 176 -14.03 7.92 -0.34
CA TYR A 176 -12.81 7.41 -0.94
C TYR A 176 -13.05 6.97 -2.40
N ASN A 177 -12.19 7.43 -3.30
CA ASN A 177 -12.26 7.17 -4.74
C ASN A 177 -10.94 6.66 -5.34
N GLY A 178 -9.98 6.29 -4.49
CA GLY A 178 -8.70 5.72 -4.92
C GLY A 178 -8.79 4.24 -5.32
N PRO A 179 -7.71 3.66 -5.85
CA PRO A 179 -7.67 2.25 -6.25
C PRO A 179 -7.85 1.29 -5.07
N ILE A 180 -8.54 0.18 -5.33
CA ILE A 180 -8.60 -0.99 -4.44
C ILE A 180 -7.72 -2.07 -5.07
N ASN A 181 -6.63 -2.43 -4.39
CA ASN A 181 -5.59 -3.32 -4.89
C ASN A 181 -5.68 -4.68 -4.17
N LEU A 182 -6.10 -5.71 -4.90
CA LEU A 182 -6.18 -7.08 -4.37
C LEU A 182 -4.81 -7.76 -4.46
N HIS A 183 -4.31 -8.23 -3.31
CA HIS A 183 -3.03 -8.92 -3.18
C HIS A 183 -3.25 -10.41 -2.92
N VAL A 184 -2.79 -11.25 -3.87
CA VAL A 184 -2.86 -12.72 -3.77
C VAL A 184 -1.44 -13.26 -3.59
N GLU A 185 -1.02 -13.41 -2.33
CA GLU A 185 0.37 -13.71 -1.94
C GLU A 185 0.53 -15.00 -1.10
N TYR A 186 -0.47 -15.89 -1.13
CA TYR A 186 -0.53 -17.09 -0.28
C TYR A 186 -0.22 -18.42 -1.00
N LEU A 187 -0.20 -18.45 -2.34
CA LEU A 187 0.18 -19.65 -3.08
C LEU A 187 1.68 -19.63 -3.37
N LYS A 188 2.41 -20.60 -2.80
CA LYS A 188 3.84 -20.81 -2.99
C LYS A 188 4.09 -22.23 -3.52
N PRO A 189 5.17 -22.46 -4.30
CA PRO A 189 6.19 -21.50 -4.69
C PRO A 189 5.73 -20.57 -5.84
N PHE A 190 6.41 -19.43 -6.00
CA PHE A 190 6.17 -18.49 -7.10
C PHE A 190 6.94 -18.94 -8.34
N THR A 191 6.44 -19.98 -9.02
CA THR A 191 7.04 -20.52 -10.24
C THR A 191 6.09 -20.42 -11.42
N ARG A 192 6.64 -20.59 -12.64
CA ARG A 192 5.86 -20.53 -13.89
C ARG A 192 4.80 -21.62 -13.93
N GLU A 193 5.11 -22.80 -13.41
CA GLU A 193 4.23 -23.97 -13.37
C GLU A 193 3.02 -23.72 -12.47
N ASN A 194 3.16 -22.88 -11.45
CA ASN A 194 2.09 -22.56 -10.50
C ASN A 194 1.19 -21.41 -10.98
N VAL A 195 1.50 -20.73 -12.08
CA VAL A 195 0.70 -19.61 -12.61
C VAL A 195 -0.78 -19.96 -12.84
N PRO A 196 -1.15 -21.14 -13.37
CA PRO A 196 -2.57 -21.51 -13.49
C PRO A 196 -3.32 -21.49 -12.14
N ASN A 197 -2.70 -21.99 -11.08
CA ASN A 197 -3.28 -21.97 -9.73
C ASN A 197 -3.38 -20.56 -9.17
N GLN A 198 -2.39 -19.70 -9.45
CA GLN A 198 -2.45 -18.27 -9.09
C GLN A 198 -3.63 -17.57 -9.76
N ILE A 199 -3.89 -17.85 -11.04
CA ILE A 199 -5.04 -17.27 -11.77
C ILE A 199 -6.36 -17.74 -11.15
N VAL A 200 -6.46 -19.00 -10.75
CA VAL A 200 -7.66 -19.53 -10.06
C VAL A 200 -7.86 -18.82 -8.71
N ALA A 201 -6.79 -18.66 -7.92
CA ALA A 201 -6.84 -17.93 -6.65
C ALA A 201 -7.25 -16.46 -6.85
N ILE A 202 -6.66 -15.77 -7.83
CA ILE A 202 -7.04 -14.38 -8.16
C ILE A 202 -8.52 -14.29 -8.52
N LYS A 203 -9.05 -15.20 -9.34
CA LYS A 203 -10.48 -15.21 -9.68
C LYS A 203 -11.37 -15.43 -8.45
N LYS A 204 -11.00 -16.37 -7.58
CA LYS A 204 -11.72 -16.63 -6.32
C LYS A 204 -11.77 -15.38 -5.45
N ASP A 205 -10.62 -14.74 -5.20
CA ASP A 205 -10.54 -13.58 -4.32
C ASP A 205 -11.19 -12.32 -4.94
N ILE A 206 -11.17 -12.17 -6.28
CA ILE A 206 -11.96 -11.13 -6.96
C ILE A 206 -13.46 -11.32 -6.69
N LEU A 207 -13.98 -12.55 -6.79
CA LEU A 207 -15.39 -12.83 -6.50
C LEU A 207 -15.73 -12.52 -5.04
N THR A 208 -14.87 -12.91 -4.10
CA THR A 208 -15.04 -12.57 -2.68
C THR A 208 -15.03 -11.06 -2.45
N LEU A 209 -14.10 -10.31 -3.05
CA LEU A 209 -14.05 -8.86 -2.90
C LEU A 209 -15.27 -8.17 -3.52
N LYS A 210 -15.74 -8.65 -4.67
CA LYS A 210 -16.99 -8.18 -5.27
C LYS A 210 -18.19 -8.40 -4.35
N GLU A 211 -18.29 -9.57 -3.73
CA GLU A 211 -19.33 -9.87 -2.74
C GLU A 211 -19.27 -8.89 -1.56
N TRP A 212 -18.08 -8.63 -1.00
CA TRP A 212 -17.91 -7.68 0.11
C TRP A 212 -18.36 -6.26 -0.25
N LEU A 213 -18.20 -5.89 -1.52
CA LEU A 213 -18.51 -4.56 -2.05
C LEU A 213 -19.90 -4.45 -2.69
N ASN A 214 -20.64 -5.56 -2.78
CA ASN A 214 -21.88 -5.68 -3.57
C ASN A 214 -21.69 -5.20 -5.02
N TRP A 215 -20.58 -5.58 -5.65
CA TRP A 215 -20.30 -5.29 -7.06
C TRP A 215 -20.70 -6.47 -7.94
N SER A 216 -21.30 -6.19 -9.10
CA SER A 216 -21.60 -7.16 -10.17
C SER A 216 -20.33 -7.61 -10.89
#